data_AF-A0AAE1PAK7-F1
#
_entry.id   AF-A0AAE1PAK7-F1
#
_cell.length_a   1.000
_cell.length_b   1.000
_cell.length_c   1.000
_cell.angle_alpha   90.00
_cell.angle_beta   90.00
_cell.angle_gamma   90.00
#
_symmetry.space_group_name_H-M   'P 1'
#
loop_
_entity.id
_entity.type
_entity.pdbx_description
1 polymer ?
#
loop_
_entity_poly.entity_id
_entity_poly.type
_entity_poly.pdbx_seq_one_letter_code
_entity_poly.pdbx_strand_id
1 'polypeptide(L)'
;MNRQQTAIVKHALIIALHDEGLSSRVIAQRLAVSHTTVQKWIHRHEETGNLLDADEAIQQAVRDDPFTNAVSIREHLQLDVNTQTVRQRLREGGLRHSIPARKERLSEEHQAARLAYAQNVWANMVNCWEPEMERRLEALLAHTQAQ
;
A
#
# COMPACT_ATOMS: atom_id res chain seq x y z
N MET A 1 6.03 -2.72 21.87
CA MET A 1 6.49 -1.76 20.84
C MET A 1 7.63 -2.40 20.06
N ASN A 2 7.53 -2.44 18.72
CA ASN A 2 8.52 -3.10 17.86
C ASN A 2 9.84 -2.30 17.81
N ARG A 3 11.00 -2.97 17.71
CA ARG A 3 12.34 -2.35 17.71
C ARG A 3 12.51 -1.28 16.63
N GLN A 4 11.84 -1.46 15.49
CA GLN A 4 11.83 -0.50 14.38
C GLN A 4 11.07 0.79 14.74
N GLN A 5 9.93 0.68 15.42
CA GLN A 5 9.13 1.83 15.84
C GLN A 5 9.91 2.73 16.81
N THR A 6 10.63 2.12 17.76
CA THR A 6 11.47 2.85 18.72
C THR A 6 12.62 3.60 18.06
N ALA A 7 13.21 3.02 17.00
CA ALA A 7 14.30 3.63 16.26
C ALA A 7 13.83 4.85 15.45
N ILE A 8 12.66 4.76 14.81
CA ILE A 8 12.05 5.87 14.05
C ILE A 8 11.77 7.05 14.97
N VAL A 9 11.12 6.80 16.11
CA VAL A 9 10.78 7.86 17.08
C VAL A 9 12.04 8.54 17.64
N LYS A 10 13.08 7.76 17.95
CA LYS A 10 14.37 8.32 18.42
C LYS A 10 15.05 9.17 17.36
N HIS A 11 15.02 8.75 16.09
CA HIS A 11 15.61 9.51 15.00
C HIS A 11 14.91 10.86 14.81
N ALA A 12 13.57 10.87 14.77
CA ALA A 12 12.79 12.10 14.64
C ALA A 12 13.07 13.09 15.79
N LEU A 13 13.21 12.59 17.02
CA LEU A 13 13.57 13.42 18.18
C LEU A 13 14.99 13.98 18.10
N ILE A 14 15.95 13.22 17.57
CA ILE A 14 17.33 13.70 17.38
C ILE A 14 17.34 14.87 16.39
N ILE A 15 16.63 14.75 15.26
CA ILE A 15 16.53 15.80 14.25
C ILE A 15 15.85 17.05 14.83
N ALA A 16 14.70 16.91 15.47
CA ALA A 16 13.96 18.04 16.03
C ALA A 16 14.81 18.86 17.02
N LEU A 17 15.55 18.18 17.92
CA LEU A 17 16.44 18.86 18.87
C LEU A 17 17.65 19.51 18.18
N HIS A 18 18.12 18.93 17.07
CA HIS A 18 19.20 19.52 16.28
C HIS A 18 18.73 20.80 15.56
N ASP A 19 17.53 20.77 14.98
CA ASP A 19 16.90 21.93 14.32
C ASP A 19 16.59 23.07 15.32
N GLU A 20 16.32 22.73 16.59
CA GLU A 20 16.24 23.69 17.71
C GLU A 20 17.61 24.30 18.09
N GLY A 21 18.72 23.85 17.50
CA GLY A 21 20.07 24.38 17.70
C GLY A 21 20.85 23.75 18.87
N LEU A 22 20.38 22.62 19.42
CA LEU A 22 21.11 21.93 20.48
C LEU A 22 22.34 21.19 19.92
N SER A 23 23.45 21.23 20.66
CA SER A 23 24.65 20.49 20.26
C SER A 23 24.44 18.97 20.35
N SER A 24 25.07 18.21 19.45
CA SER A 24 25.03 16.75 19.40
C SER A 24 25.37 16.08 20.73
N ARG A 25 26.24 16.70 21.54
CA ARG A 25 26.61 16.23 22.88
C ARG A 25 25.47 16.35 23.89
N VAL A 26 24.72 17.45 23.85
CA VAL A 26 23.55 17.67 24.70
C VAL A 26 22.41 16.73 24.29
N ILE A 27 22.19 16.54 22.99
CA ILE A 27 21.20 15.62 22.45
C ILE A 27 21.48 14.17 22.90
N ALA A 28 22.75 13.74 22.80
CA ALA A 28 23.20 12.42 23.22
C ALA A 28 22.91 12.15 24.72
N GLN A 29 23.20 13.13 25.57
CA GLN A 29 22.92 13.05 27.01
C GLN A 29 21.42 13.00 27.29
N ARG A 30 20.63 13.87 26.65
CA ARG A 30 19.19 14.00 26.88
C ARG A 30 18.40 12.75 26.45
N LEU A 31 18.83 12.10 25.37
CA LEU A 31 18.16 10.90 24.83
C LEU A 31 18.81 9.57 25.26
N ALA A 32 19.87 9.63 26.08
CA ALA A 32 20.68 8.47 26.48
C ALA A 32 21.12 7.60 25.29
N VAL A 33 21.66 8.25 24.24
CA VAL A 33 22.17 7.60 23.03
C VAL A 33 23.64 7.99 22.82
N SER A 34 24.42 7.16 22.14
CA SER A 34 25.81 7.50 21.86
C SER A 34 25.93 8.73 20.94
N HIS A 35 26.95 9.55 21.16
CA HIS A 35 27.26 10.70 20.31
C HIS A 35 27.41 10.32 18.83
N THR A 36 28.05 9.17 18.56
CA THR A 36 28.19 8.62 17.21
C THR A 36 26.85 8.31 16.54
N THR A 37 25.86 7.86 17.31
CA THR A 37 24.50 7.63 16.78
C THR A 37 23.84 8.95 16.40
N VAL A 38 23.98 9.97 17.25
CA VAL A 38 23.45 11.31 17.00
C VAL A 38 24.05 11.91 15.73
N GLN A 39 25.38 11.93 15.61
CA GLN A 39 26.05 12.44 14.40
C GLN A 39 25.68 11.67 13.14
N LYS A 40 25.59 10.34 13.22
CA LYS A 40 25.19 9.52 12.08
C LYS A 40 23.79 9.88 11.57
N TRP A 41 22.86 10.15 12.48
CA TRP A 41 21.49 10.53 12.12
C TRP A 41 21.40 11.96 11.60
N ILE A 42 22.11 12.91 12.20
CA ILE A 42 22.19 14.29 11.71
C ILE A 42 22.80 14.31 10.32
N HIS A 43 23.95 13.68 10.13
CA HIS A 43 24.62 13.64 8.83
C HIS A 43 23.74 13.01 7.75
N ARG A 44 23.07 11.89 8.08
CA ARG A 44 22.12 11.27 7.17
C ARG A 44 20.94 12.20 6.83
N HIS A 45 20.43 12.96 7.79
CA HIS A 45 19.34 13.91 7.58
C HIS A 45 19.79 15.10 6.73
N GLU A 46 20.98 15.63 6.96
CA GLU A 46 21.59 16.68 6.12
C GLU A 46 21.84 16.19 4.68
N GLU A 47 22.33 14.96 4.50
CA GLU A 47 22.56 14.36 3.18
C GLU A 47 21.26 14.05 2.42
N THR A 48 20.17 13.70 3.13
CA THR A 48 18.92 13.24 2.48
C THR A 48 17.81 14.30 2.52
N GLY A 49 18.00 15.40 3.25
CA GLY A 49 17.00 16.45 3.49
C GLY A 49 15.85 16.05 4.41
N ASN A 50 14.87 16.95 4.52
CA ASN A 50 13.64 16.73 5.29
C ASN A 50 12.71 15.76 4.55
N LEU A 51 13.01 14.47 4.69
CA LEU A 51 12.35 13.36 4.02
C LEU A 51 10.84 13.25 4.29
N LEU A 52 10.31 13.89 5.34
CA LEU A 52 8.88 13.82 5.67
C LEU A 52 8.02 14.54 4.63
N ASP A 53 8.43 15.74 4.19
CA ASP A 53 7.72 16.50 3.16
C ASP A 53 7.83 15.79 1.80
N ALA A 54 9.01 15.18 1.53
CA ALA A 54 9.23 14.38 0.34
C ALA A 54 8.38 13.10 0.33
N ASP A 55 8.16 12.45 1.48
CA ASP A 55 7.34 11.25 1.57
C ASP A 55 5.88 11.54 1.22
N GLU A 56 5.33 12.65 1.69
CA GLU A 56 3.96 13.08 1.35
C GLU A 56 3.85 13.40 -0.14
N ALA A 57 4.83 14.12 -0.70
CA ALA A 57 4.88 14.41 -2.14
C ALA A 57 4.99 13.13 -3.00
N ILE A 58 5.82 12.16 -2.58
CA ILE A 58 5.95 10.86 -3.25
C ILE A 58 4.62 10.09 -3.24
N GLN A 59 3.91 10.09 -2.11
CA GLN A 59 2.61 9.43 -2.01
C GLN A 59 1.54 10.13 -2.84
N GLN A 60 1.54 11.46 -2.86
CA GLN A 60 0.59 12.24 -3.66
C GLN A 60 0.78 12.00 -5.15
N ALA A 61 2.04 11.94 -5.63
CA ALA A 61 2.34 11.63 -7.02
C ALA A 61 1.76 10.27 -7.48
N VAL A 62 1.74 9.27 -6.59
CA VAL A 62 1.12 7.96 -6.88
C VAL A 62 -0.41 8.00 -6.81
N ARG A 63 -0.99 8.88 -6.00
CA ARG A 63 -2.46 9.08 -6.00
C ARG A 63 -2.93 9.73 -7.30
N ASP A 64 -2.17 10.71 -7.79
CA ASP A 64 -2.48 11.44 -9.01
C ASP A 64 -2.30 10.54 -10.25
N ASP A 65 -1.22 9.74 -10.30
CA ASP A 65 -1.03 8.71 -11.32
C ASP A 65 -0.53 7.37 -10.72
N PRO A 66 -1.44 6.40 -10.49
CA PRO A 66 -1.08 5.09 -9.93
C PRO A 66 -0.17 4.22 -10.81
N PHE A 67 -0.04 4.55 -12.11
CA PHE A 67 0.76 3.76 -13.05
C PHE A 67 2.17 4.32 -13.27
N THR A 68 2.49 5.45 -12.64
CA THR A 68 3.81 6.06 -12.73
C THR A 68 4.88 5.20 -12.03
N ASN A 69 6.13 5.27 -12.55
CA ASN A 69 7.26 4.52 -12.02
C ASN A 69 8.10 5.35 -11.01
N ALA A 70 8.89 4.67 -10.17
CA ALA A 70 9.71 5.32 -9.14
C ALA A 70 10.84 6.23 -9.67
N VAL A 71 11.33 6.01 -10.89
CA VAL A 71 12.33 6.87 -11.54
C VAL A 71 11.68 8.19 -11.97
N SER A 72 10.52 8.11 -12.61
CA SER A 72 9.73 9.26 -13.03
C SER A 72 9.24 10.07 -11.84
N ILE A 73 8.85 9.44 -10.72
CA ILE A 73 8.52 10.18 -9.47
C ILE A 73 9.72 10.99 -8.99
N ARG A 74 10.90 10.35 -8.92
CA ARG A 74 12.13 11.03 -8.49
C ARG A 74 12.46 12.22 -9.39
N GLU A 75 12.38 12.04 -10.70
CA GLU A 75 12.69 13.08 -11.69
C GLU A 75 11.67 14.21 -11.67
N HIS A 76 10.38 13.88 -11.56
CA HIS A 76 9.30 14.85 -11.48
C HIS A 76 9.40 15.71 -10.22
N LEU A 77 9.70 15.09 -9.07
CA LEU A 77 9.87 15.77 -7.79
C LEU A 77 11.29 16.33 -7.60
N GLN A 78 12.18 16.17 -8.58
CA GLN A 78 13.59 16.60 -8.56
C GLN A 78 14.34 16.19 -7.28
N LEU A 79 14.07 14.98 -6.78
CA LEU A 79 14.66 14.49 -5.53
C LEU A 79 16.09 14.04 -5.77
N ASP A 80 17.05 14.59 -5.01
CA ASP A 80 18.45 14.16 -4.99
C ASP A 80 18.66 12.90 -4.14
N VAL A 81 17.82 11.88 -4.38
CA VAL A 81 17.88 10.60 -3.67
C VAL A 81 17.98 9.45 -4.65
N ASN A 82 18.60 8.35 -4.20
CA ASN A 82 18.61 7.13 -4.97
C ASN A 82 17.16 6.66 -5.23
N THR A 83 16.87 6.19 -6.46
CA THR A 83 15.57 5.57 -6.82
C THR A 83 15.16 4.47 -5.84
N GLN A 84 16.13 3.74 -5.27
CA GLN A 84 15.85 2.71 -4.28
C GLN A 84 15.25 3.27 -2.99
N THR A 85 15.65 4.48 -2.58
CA THR A 85 15.05 5.19 -1.46
C THR A 85 13.58 5.50 -1.74
N VAL A 86 13.25 6.00 -2.94
CA VAL A 86 11.86 6.23 -3.35
C VAL A 86 11.03 4.95 -3.29
N ARG A 87 11.56 3.83 -3.79
CA ARG A 87 10.88 2.52 -3.70
C ARG A 87 10.68 2.06 -2.27
N GLN A 88 11.65 2.32 -1.39
CA GLN A 88 11.53 1.98 0.03
C GLN A 88 10.41 2.81 0.68
N ARG A 89 10.35 4.11 0.42
CA ARG A 89 9.31 5.00 0.95
C ARG A 89 7.91 4.61 0.48
N LEU A 90 7.76 4.28 -0.80
CA LEU A 90 6.50 3.74 -1.32
C LEU A 90 6.08 2.47 -0.58
N ARG A 91 7.01 1.54 -0.33
CA ARG A 91 6.72 0.32 0.44
C ARG A 91 6.36 0.59 1.90
N GLU A 92 7.04 1.53 2.54
CA GLU A 92 6.76 1.97 3.92
C GLU A 92 5.37 2.63 4.01
N GLY A 93 4.97 3.38 2.99
CA GLY A 93 3.60 3.91 2.82
C GLY A 93 2.56 2.87 2.39
N GLY A 94 2.92 1.58 2.31
CA GLY A 94 2.01 0.50 1.93
C GLY A 94 1.74 0.37 0.42
N LEU A 95 2.34 1.22 -0.40
CA LEU A 95 2.19 1.21 -1.85
C LEU A 95 3.15 0.18 -2.47
N ARG A 96 2.57 -0.92 -2.98
CA ARG A 96 3.30 -1.99 -3.66
C ARG A 96 2.89 -2.04 -5.12
N HIS A 97 3.80 -2.48 -5.97
CA HIS A 97 3.44 -2.76 -7.36
C HIS A 97 2.40 -3.88 -7.41
N SER A 98 1.36 -3.69 -8.21
CA SER A 98 0.39 -4.74 -8.53
C SER A 98 0.81 -5.46 -9.81
N ILE A 99 0.61 -6.76 -9.85
CA ILE A 99 0.78 -7.55 -11.07
C ILE A 99 -0.58 -7.54 -11.78
N PRO A 100 -0.70 -6.97 -12.99
CA PRO A 100 -1.97 -6.95 -13.70
C PRO A 100 -2.42 -8.36 -14.04
N ALA A 101 -3.72 -8.64 -13.88
CA ALA A 101 -4.30 -9.91 -14.27
C ALA A 101 -4.18 -10.11 -15.78
N ARG A 102 -3.62 -11.25 -16.20
CA ARG A 102 -3.59 -11.63 -17.62
C ARG A 102 -5.00 -12.06 -18.04
N LYS A 103 -5.60 -11.35 -18.99
CA LYS A 103 -6.91 -11.68 -19.56
C LYS A 103 -6.79 -11.82 -21.07
N GLU A 104 -7.59 -12.70 -21.65
CA GLU A 104 -7.74 -12.80 -23.09
C GLU A 104 -8.31 -11.49 -23.66
N ARG A 105 -7.85 -11.09 -24.84
CA ARG A 105 -8.40 -9.93 -25.54
C ARG A 105 -9.76 -10.30 -26.12
N LEU A 106 -10.83 -9.72 -25.56
CA LEU A 106 -12.19 -9.92 -26.07
C LEU A 106 -12.47 -8.94 -27.20
N SER A 107 -12.85 -9.47 -28.37
CA SER A 107 -13.47 -8.68 -29.43
C SER A 107 -14.84 -8.16 -28.95
N GLU A 108 -15.37 -7.15 -29.63
CA GLU A 108 -16.72 -6.63 -29.35
C GLU A 108 -17.78 -7.74 -29.49
N GLU A 109 -17.64 -8.62 -30.48
CA GLU A 109 -18.51 -9.78 -30.68
C GLU A 109 -18.46 -10.75 -29.49
N HIS A 110 -17.28 -11.08 -28.98
CA HIS A 110 -17.14 -11.93 -27.79
C HIS A 110 -17.75 -11.29 -26.54
N GLN A 111 -17.64 -9.96 -26.40
CA GLN A 111 -18.25 -9.23 -25.28
C GLN A 111 -19.78 -9.29 -25.35
N ALA A 112 -20.35 -9.03 -26.54
CA ALA A 112 -21.79 -9.09 -26.76
C ALA A 112 -22.35 -10.50 -26.53
N ALA A 113 -21.70 -11.53 -27.05
CA ALA A 113 -22.09 -12.93 -26.86
C ALA A 113 -22.05 -13.34 -25.37
N ARG A 114 -20.98 -12.97 -24.65
CA ARG A 114 -20.85 -13.24 -23.21
C ARG A 114 -21.91 -12.52 -22.39
N LEU A 115 -22.22 -11.26 -22.74
CA LEU A 115 -23.25 -10.48 -22.06
C LEU A 115 -24.64 -11.10 -22.29
N ALA A 116 -24.99 -11.42 -23.54
CA ALA A 116 -26.25 -12.05 -23.88
C ALA A 116 -26.42 -13.41 -23.18
N TYR A 117 -25.35 -14.21 -23.13
CA TYR A 117 -25.34 -15.47 -22.37
C TYR A 117 -25.59 -15.22 -20.88
N ALA A 118 -24.85 -14.29 -20.25
CA ALA A 118 -25.01 -14.00 -18.82
C ALA A 118 -26.42 -13.48 -18.49
N GLN A 119 -26.99 -12.60 -19.33
CA GLN A 119 -28.35 -12.10 -19.18
C GLN A 119 -29.38 -13.22 -19.33
N ASN A 120 -29.20 -14.11 -20.31
CA ASN A 120 -30.09 -15.24 -20.51
C ASN A 120 -30.01 -16.24 -19.35
N VAL A 121 -28.80 -16.57 -18.88
CA VAL A 121 -28.62 -17.44 -17.70
C VAL A 121 -29.25 -16.81 -16.47
N TRP A 122 -29.04 -15.50 -16.25
CA TRP A 122 -29.67 -14.79 -15.14
C TRP A 122 -31.19 -14.77 -15.23
N ALA A 123 -31.74 -14.43 -16.39
CA ALA A 123 -33.19 -14.41 -16.62
C ALA A 123 -33.80 -15.80 -16.44
N ASN A 124 -33.17 -16.84 -16.99
CA ASN A 124 -33.59 -18.22 -16.78
C ASN A 124 -33.49 -18.60 -15.30
N MET A 125 -32.38 -18.30 -14.64
CA MET A 125 -32.19 -18.56 -13.21
C MET A 125 -33.29 -17.89 -12.39
N VAL A 126 -33.60 -16.62 -12.62
CA VAL A 126 -34.69 -15.91 -11.91
C VAL A 126 -36.06 -16.53 -12.23
N ASN A 127 -36.30 -16.93 -13.48
CA ASN A 127 -37.58 -17.49 -13.90
C ASN A 127 -37.81 -18.93 -13.43
N CYS A 128 -36.74 -19.72 -13.29
CA CYS A 128 -36.80 -21.10 -12.78
C CYS A 128 -36.46 -21.20 -11.29
N TRP A 129 -36.12 -20.08 -10.65
CA TRP A 129 -35.91 -20.02 -9.21
C TRP A 129 -37.26 -20.06 -8.51
N GLU A 130 -37.66 -21.28 -8.11
CA GLU A 130 -38.79 -21.49 -7.22
C GLU A 130 -38.33 -21.42 -5.76
N PRO A 131 -38.84 -20.48 -4.95
CA PRO A 131 -38.49 -20.36 -3.53
C PRO A 131 -38.78 -21.63 -2.71
N GLU A 132 -39.69 -22.48 -3.19
CA GLU A 132 -40.12 -23.71 -2.52
C GLU A 132 -39.06 -24.83 -2.58
N MET A 133 -38.10 -24.76 -3.51
CA MET A 133 -37.00 -25.73 -3.58
C MET A 133 -36.07 -25.66 -2.37
N GLU A 134 -35.99 -24.54 -1.67
CA GLU A 134 -35.04 -24.40 -0.56
C GLU A 134 -35.57 -24.96 0.78
N ARG A 135 -36.88 -25.16 0.96
CA ARG A 135 -37.43 -25.55 2.29
C ARG A 135 -38.77 -26.29 2.25
N ARG A 136 -38.87 -27.43 1.56
CA ARG A 136 -39.84 -28.44 2.01
C ARG A 136 -39.15 -29.36 3.01
N LEU A 137 -39.53 -29.24 4.29
CA LEU A 137 -39.09 -30.13 5.38
C LEU A 137 -39.18 -31.60 4.96
N GLU A 138 -40.21 -31.95 4.20
CA GLU A 138 -40.44 -33.28 3.62
C GLU A 138 -39.30 -33.75 2.71
N ALA A 139 -38.74 -32.87 1.86
CA ALA A 139 -37.64 -33.21 0.96
C ALA A 139 -36.31 -33.44 1.72
N LEU A 140 -36.08 -32.67 2.79
CA LEU A 140 -34.93 -32.86 3.67
C LEU A 140 -35.05 -34.14 4.51
N LEU A 141 -36.25 -34.44 5.04
CA LEU A 141 -36.52 -35.67 5.80
C LEU A 141 -36.37 -36.92 4.92
N ALA A 142 -36.86 -36.88 3.67
CA ALA A 142 -36.75 -37.99 2.73
C ALA A 142 -35.28 -38.33 2.39
N HIS A 143 -34.38 -37.34 2.29
CA HIS A 143 -32.97 -37.57 2.05
C HIS A 143 -32.26 -38.24 3.24
N THR A 144 -32.62 -37.85 4.46
CA THR A 144 -32.03 -38.44 5.69
C THR A 144 -32.50 -39.86 5.99
N GLN A 145 -33.68 -40.27 5.49
CA GLN A 145 -34.23 -41.61 5.70
C GLN A 145 -33.74 -42.63 4.65
N ALA A 146 -33.06 -42.17 3.60
CA ALA A 146 -32.53 -43.01 2.52
C ALA A 146 -31.01 -43.33 2.65
N GLN A 147 -30.36 -42.89 3.73
CA GLN A 147 -28.99 -43.26 4.13
C GLN A 147 -29.02 -44.18 5.35
#